data_AF-A0A7X5TTC6-F1
#
_entry.id   AF-A0A7X5TTC6-F1
#
_cell.length_a   1.000
_cell.length_b   1.000
_cell.length_c   1.000
_cell.angle_alpha   90.00
_cell.angle_beta   90.00
_cell.angle_gamma   90.00
#
_symmetry.space_group_name_H-M   'P 1'
#
loop_
_entity.id
_entity.type
_entity.pdbx_description
1 polymer ?
#
loop_
_entity_poly.entity_id
_entity_poly.type
_entity_poly.pdbx_seq_one_letter_code
_entity_poly.pdbx_strand_id
1 'polypeptide(L)'
;MIAAERTKRDEQALDLRRAGMTLEAITKQLSFKSVNEAKASLKRAMQRSGGPISDLEDLRALELDRLDRMQVALWPAATRGEVTAVDRVLKIQEQRLRIARVKREELSRLTDSFDEAVAALDLATEDIAAAEAGRVLAQRIDAACASGDPMQETKALYLIPHLMNVLRELGATPASRDEIASGTAAVAGQSAVDEDSEPDDELEAFRKGKRSS
;
A
#
# COMPACT_ATOMS: atom_id res chain seq x y z
N MET A 1 26.30 -26.25 26.34
CA MET A 1 25.23 -27.28 26.36
C MET A 1 23.85 -26.66 26.14
N ILE A 2 23.43 -25.67 26.94
CA ILE A 2 22.11 -25.03 26.88
C ILE A 2 21.76 -24.39 25.51
N ALA A 3 22.73 -23.78 24.84
CA ALA A 3 22.49 -23.11 23.55
C ALA A 3 22.15 -24.08 22.40
N ALA A 4 22.79 -25.26 22.36
CA ALA A 4 22.53 -26.27 21.33
C ALA A 4 21.15 -26.92 21.53
N GLU A 5 20.78 -27.19 22.79
CA GLU A 5 19.47 -27.76 23.12
C GLU A 5 18.33 -26.79 22.82
N ARG A 6 18.52 -25.49 23.11
CA ARG A 6 17.57 -24.44 22.71
C ARG A 6 17.42 -24.36 21.20
N THR A 7 18.52 -24.47 20.45
CA THR A 7 18.50 -24.41 18.97
C THR A 7 17.70 -25.57 18.39
N LYS A 8 17.95 -26.80 18.87
CA LYS A 8 17.20 -27.99 18.47
C LYS A 8 15.70 -27.87 18.77
N ARG A 9 15.35 -27.33 19.94
CA ARG A 9 13.95 -27.12 20.33
C ARG A 9 13.25 -26.07 19.46
N ASP A 10 13.96 -25.00 19.11
CA ASP A 10 13.47 -23.98 18.17
C ASP A 10 13.24 -24.60 16.76
N GLU A 11 14.15 -25.45 16.27
CA GLU A 11 13.99 -26.17 14.99
C GLU A 11 12.80 -27.13 14.99
N GLN A 12 12.63 -27.90 16.08
CA GLN A 12 11.47 -28.77 16.25
C GLN A 12 10.16 -27.99 16.24
N ALA A 13 10.11 -26.82 16.88
CA ALA A 13 8.92 -25.98 16.89
C ALA A 13 8.58 -25.50 15.47
N LEU A 14 9.59 -25.11 14.69
CA LEU A 14 9.42 -24.72 13.30
C LEU A 14 8.92 -25.88 12.42
N ASP A 15 9.48 -27.08 12.59
CA ASP A 15 9.05 -28.26 11.82
C ASP A 15 7.60 -28.65 12.11
N LEU A 16 7.18 -28.63 13.37
CA LEU A 16 5.78 -28.88 13.74
C LEU A 16 4.84 -27.81 13.15
N ARG A 17 5.29 -26.54 13.12
CA ARG A 17 4.51 -25.46 12.51
C ARG A 17 4.37 -25.65 11.00
N ARG A 18 5.45 -26.04 10.31
CA ARG A 18 5.45 -26.37 8.89
C ARG A 18 4.55 -27.58 8.60
N ALA A 19 4.51 -28.57 9.48
CA ALA A 19 3.58 -29.69 9.39
C ALA A 19 2.09 -29.32 9.60
N GLY A 20 1.78 -28.06 9.89
CA GLY A 20 0.40 -27.57 10.00
C GLY A 20 -0.12 -27.46 11.43
N MET A 21 0.68 -27.78 12.45
CA MET A 21 0.21 -27.69 13.84
C MET A 21 -0.08 -26.25 14.27
N THR A 22 -1.04 -26.11 15.19
CA THR A 22 -1.36 -24.83 15.83
C THR A 22 -0.32 -24.48 16.89
N LEU A 23 -0.21 -23.20 17.24
CA LEU A 23 0.75 -22.76 18.26
C LEU A 23 0.45 -23.38 19.63
N GLU A 24 -0.83 -23.55 19.97
CA GLU A 24 -1.28 -24.17 21.22
C GLU A 24 -0.85 -25.63 21.29
N ALA A 25 -0.97 -26.37 20.18
CA ALA A 25 -0.53 -27.75 20.10
C ALA A 25 0.99 -27.87 20.23
N ILE A 26 1.74 -26.97 19.58
CA ILE A 26 3.21 -26.91 19.68
C ILE A 26 3.64 -26.55 21.11
N THR A 27 2.99 -25.59 21.76
CA THR A 27 3.26 -25.20 23.15
C THR A 27 3.14 -26.41 24.07
N LYS A 28 2.07 -27.20 23.93
CA LYS A 28 1.87 -28.42 24.73
C LYS A 28 2.91 -29.49 24.40
N GLN A 29 3.10 -29.79 23.12
CA GLN A 29 3.97 -30.89 22.67
C GLN A 29 5.44 -30.66 23.01
N LEU A 30 5.93 -29.43 22.90
CA LEU A 30 7.30 -29.08 23.24
C LEU A 30 7.44 -28.50 24.65
N SER A 31 6.38 -28.53 25.46
CA SER A 31 6.35 -28.06 26.86
C SER A 31 6.86 -26.63 27.05
N PHE A 32 6.49 -25.72 26.15
CA PHE A 32 6.75 -24.28 26.34
C PHE A 32 5.86 -23.74 27.46
N LYS A 33 6.33 -22.74 28.20
CA LYS A 33 5.59 -22.12 29.32
C LYS A 33 4.36 -21.36 28.83
N SER A 34 4.40 -20.83 27.61
CA SER A 34 3.30 -20.08 27.01
C SER A 34 3.32 -20.14 25.49
N VAL A 35 2.21 -19.73 24.88
CA VAL A 35 2.11 -19.53 23.42
C VAL A 35 3.10 -18.46 22.94
N ASN A 36 3.34 -17.41 23.74
CA ASN A 36 4.31 -16.37 23.40
C ASN A 36 5.75 -16.89 23.37
N GLU A 37 6.11 -17.82 24.25
CA GLU A 37 7.43 -18.45 24.23
C GLU A 37 7.60 -19.34 22.98
N ALA A 38 6.57 -20.08 22.59
CA ALA A 38 6.56 -20.83 21.33
C ALA A 38 6.71 -19.89 20.13
N LYS A 39 5.95 -18.79 20.06
CA LYS A 39 6.09 -17.77 19.01
C LYS A 39 7.52 -17.22 18.91
N ALA A 40 8.13 -16.86 20.04
CA ALA A 40 9.51 -16.38 20.07
C ALA A 40 10.51 -17.45 19.61
N SER A 41 10.25 -18.72 19.91
CA SER A 41 11.05 -19.87 19.46
C SER A 41 10.98 -20.05 17.94
N LEU A 42 9.78 -19.99 17.37
CA LEU A 42 9.58 -20.02 15.92
C LEU A 42 10.28 -18.84 15.23
N LYS A 43 10.09 -17.62 15.74
CA LYS A 43 10.71 -16.41 15.15
C LYS A 43 12.23 -16.54 15.08
N ARG A 44 12.87 -17.04 16.14
CA ARG A 44 14.32 -17.31 16.14
C ARG A 44 14.72 -18.38 15.13
N ALA A 45 13.94 -19.45 15.01
CA ALA A 45 14.21 -20.51 14.03
C ALA A 45 14.10 -19.98 12.60
N MET A 46 13.06 -19.20 12.30
CA MET A 46 12.84 -18.56 11.00
C MET A 46 13.97 -17.60 10.64
N GLN A 47 14.37 -16.72 11.57
CA GLN A 47 15.50 -15.80 11.38
C GLN A 47 16.81 -16.55 11.08
N ARG A 48 17.08 -17.67 11.76
CA ARG A 48 18.27 -18.48 11.47
C ARG A 48 18.24 -19.14 10.10
N SER A 49 17.06 -19.51 9.61
CA SER A 49 16.89 -20.01 8.24
C SER A 49 16.92 -18.91 7.16
N GLY A 50 17.24 -17.66 7.52
CA GLY A 50 17.23 -16.52 6.59
C GLY A 50 15.83 -16.00 6.25
N GLY A 51 14.85 -16.31 7.10
CA GLY A 51 13.48 -15.82 6.96
C GLY A 51 13.35 -14.31 7.21
N PRO A 52 12.31 -13.65 6.66
CA PRO A 52 12.07 -12.22 6.85
C PRO A 52 11.70 -11.85 8.32
N ILE A 53 11.46 -10.57 8.60
CA ILE A 53 11.36 -10.04 9.98
C ILE A 53 9.92 -9.64 10.38
N SER A 54 9.00 -9.52 9.41
CA SER A 54 7.59 -9.13 9.61
C SER A 54 6.62 -10.32 9.69
N ASP A 55 5.56 -10.21 10.49
CA ASP A 55 4.56 -11.26 10.70
C ASP A 55 3.85 -11.71 9.40
N LEU A 56 3.58 -10.79 8.47
CA LEU A 56 2.98 -11.13 7.16
C LEU A 56 3.98 -11.88 6.28
N GLU A 57 5.24 -11.47 6.30
CA GLU A 57 6.31 -12.15 5.57
C GLU A 57 6.61 -13.53 6.17
N ASP A 58 6.56 -13.68 7.49
CA ASP A 58 6.70 -14.95 8.22
C ASP A 58 5.59 -15.92 7.85
N LEU A 59 4.35 -15.44 7.72
CA LEU A 59 3.21 -16.24 7.26
C LEU A 59 3.39 -16.69 5.81
N ARG A 60 3.82 -15.79 4.91
CA ARG A 60 4.10 -16.13 3.51
C ARG A 60 5.26 -17.13 3.38
N ALA A 61 6.34 -16.91 4.12
CA ALA A 61 7.49 -17.81 4.15
C ALA A 61 7.13 -19.20 4.67
N LEU A 62 6.29 -19.27 5.71
CA LEU A 62 5.76 -20.53 6.23
C LEU A 62 4.91 -21.27 5.18
N GLU A 63 4.06 -20.56 4.46
CA GLU A 63 3.21 -21.17 3.44
C GLU A 63 4.01 -21.63 2.21
N LEU A 64 5.02 -20.86 1.79
CA LEU A 64 5.96 -21.29 0.77
C LEU A 64 6.71 -22.57 1.19
N ASP A 65 7.20 -22.65 2.44
CA ASP A 65 7.88 -23.84 2.93
C ASP A 65 6.97 -25.09 2.93
N ARG A 66 5.69 -24.91 3.28
CA ARG A 66 4.68 -25.98 3.20
C ARG A 66 4.47 -26.47 1.78
N LEU A 67 4.31 -25.54 0.83
CA LEU A 67 4.18 -25.84 -0.58
C LEU A 67 5.42 -26.56 -1.12
N ASP A 68 6.62 -26.14 -0.73
CA ASP A 68 7.89 -26.78 -1.11
C ASP A 68 7.95 -28.23 -0.59
N ARG A 69 7.60 -28.46 0.68
CA ARG A 69 7.55 -29.81 1.26
C ARG A 69 6.54 -30.71 0.55
N MET A 70 5.35 -30.19 0.25
CA MET A 70 4.34 -30.93 -0.52
C MET A 70 4.82 -31.25 -1.93
N GLN A 71 5.49 -30.29 -2.60
CA GLN A 71 6.06 -30.52 -3.93
C GLN A 71 7.14 -31.60 -3.88
N VAL A 72 8.06 -31.56 -2.91
CA VAL A 72 9.10 -32.58 -2.72
C VAL A 72 8.48 -33.97 -2.54
N ALA A 73 7.43 -34.09 -1.74
CA ALA A 73 6.74 -35.37 -1.52
C ALA A 73 6.07 -35.92 -2.80
N LEU A 74 5.50 -35.05 -3.63
CA LEU A 74 4.78 -35.44 -4.85
C LEU A 74 5.70 -35.60 -6.07
N TRP A 75 6.88 -34.97 -6.07
CA TRP A 75 7.80 -34.93 -7.22
C TRP A 75 8.17 -36.31 -7.79
N PRO A 76 8.47 -37.34 -6.98
CA PRO A 76 8.77 -38.67 -7.51
C PRO A 76 7.60 -39.31 -8.26
N ALA A 77 6.35 -39.09 -7.80
CA ALA A 77 5.17 -39.63 -8.47
C ALA A 77 4.90 -38.90 -9.79
N ALA A 78 5.02 -37.57 -9.78
CA ALA A 78 4.85 -36.74 -10.97
C ALA A 78 5.89 -37.08 -12.06
N THR A 79 7.17 -37.24 -11.69
CA THR A 79 8.24 -37.57 -12.65
C THR A 79 8.12 -38.98 -13.24
N ARG A 80 7.37 -39.88 -12.60
CA ARG A 80 7.00 -41.20 -13.14
C ARG A 80 5.78 -41.18 -14.06
N GLY A 81 5.16 -40.00 -14.26
CA GLY A 81 4.00 -39.84 -15.15
C GLY A 81 2.65 -40.14 -14.51
N GLU A 82 2.55 -40.17 -13.17
CA GLU A 82 1.24 -40.27 -12.51
C GLU A 82 0.49 -38.95 -12.69
N VAL A 83 -0.55 -38.98 -13.52
CA VAL A 83 -1.25 -37.78 -14.03
C VAL A 83 -1.79 -36.93 -12.88
N THR A 84 -2.31 -37.55 -11.82
CA THR A 84 -2.83 -36.80 -10.67
C THR A 84 -1.71 -36.04 -9.96
N ALA A 85 -0.56 -36.66 -9.72
CA ALA A 85 0.60 -36.00 -9.11
C ALA A 85 1.15 -34.87 -9.99
N VAL A 86 1.17 -35.04 -11.32
CA VAL A 86 1.55 -33.96 -12.26
C VAL A 86 0.64 -32.76 -12.06
N ASP A 87 -0.68 -32.96 -12.06
CA ASP A 87 -1.65 -31.88 -11.85
C ASP A 87 -1.50 -31.21 -10.48
N ARG A 88 -1.23 -31.98 -9.42
CA ARG A 88 -1.00 -31.42 -8.07
C ARG A 88 0.30 -30.61 -8.01
N VAL A 89 1.38 -31.08 -8.63
CA VAL A 89 2.66 -30.35 -8.70
C VAL A 89 2.50 -29.04 -9.46
N LEU A 90 1.80 -29.04 -10.61
CA LEU A 90 1.53 -27.81 -11.38
C LEU A 90 0.72 -26.79 -10.56
N LYS A 91 -0.31 -27.24 -9.83
CA LYS A 91 -1.08 -26.36 -8.94
C LYS A 91 -0.23 -25.77 -7.81
N ILE A 92 0.65 -26.58 -7.21
CA ILE A 92 1.58 -26.09 -6.19
C ILE A 92 2.53 -25.03 -6.78
N GLN A 93 3.08 -25.27 -7.98
CA GLN A 93 3.95 -24.29 -8.65
C GLN A 93 3.22 -22.97 -8.94
N GLU A 94 1.95 -23.03 -9.36
CA GLU A 94 1.12 -21.84 -9.56
C GLU A 94 0.94 -21.04 -8.26
N GLN A 95 0.62 -21.71 -7.14
CA GLN A 95 0.47 -21.04 -5.85
C GLN A 95 1.79 -20.43 -5.35
N ARG A 96 2.92 -21.13 -5.53
CA ARG A 96 4.25 -20.60 -5.20
C ARG A 96 4.56 -19.34 -5.99
N LEU A 97 4.27 -19.34 -7.29
CA LEU A 97 4.44 -18.17 -8.14
C LEU A 97 3.53 -17.02 -7.73
N ARG A 98 2.28 -17.30 -7.34
CA ARG A 98 1.34 -16.28 -6.84
C ARG A 98 1.86 -15.60 -5.58
N ILE A 99 2.30 -16.37 -4.58
CA ILE A 99 2.86 -15.82 -3.34
C ILE A 99 4.17 -15.05 -3.63
N ALA A 100 5.01 -15.54 -4.54
CA ALA A 100 6.25 -14.87 -4.93
C ALA A 100 6.01 -13.57 -5.73
N ARG A 101 4.96 -13.48 -6.54
CA ARG A 101 4.58 -12.25 -7.26
C ARG A 101 4.08 -11.16 -6.32
N VAL A 102 3.30 -11.52 -5.30
CA VAL A 102 2.86 -10.57 -4.25
C VAL A 102 4.07 -9.88 -3.58
N LYS A 103 5.22 -10.57 -3.43
CA LYS A 103 6.45 -9.96 -2.92
C LYS A 103 7.04 -8.87 -3.84
N ARG A 104 6.86 -9.00 -5.17
CA ARG A 104 7.30 -7.98 -6.14
C ARG A 104 6.32 -6.80 -6.20
N GLU A 105 5.05 -7.06 -5.89
CA GLU A 105 3.95 -6.08 -5.87
C GLU A 105 3.74 -5.42 -4.50
N GLU A 106 4.69 -5.53 -3.55
CA GLU A 106 4.82 -4.57 -2.44
C GLU A 106 5.29 -3.18 -2.95
N LEU A 107 4.68 -2.73 -4.04
CA LEU A 107 4.59 -1.34 -4.43
C LEU A 107 3.63 -0.67 -3.43
N SER A 108 3.94 0.56 -3.03
CA SER A 108 3.02 1.34 -2.18
C SER A 108 1.62 1.30 -2.78
N ARG A 109 0.61 1.08 -1.94
CA ARG A 109 -0.77 1.12 -2.41
C ARG A 109 -1.04 2.50 -2.98
N LEU A 110 -1.89 2.60 -4.00
CA LEU A 110 -2.23 3.90 -4.55
C LEU A 110 -2.89 4.79 -3.50
N THR A 111 -3.64 4.19 -2.56
CA THR A 111 -4.17 4.90 -1.39
C THR A 111 -3.07 5.51 -0.52
N ASP A 112 -1.97 4.78 -0.27
CA ASP A 112 -0.87 5.27 0.57
C ASP A 112 -0.17 6.46 -0.08
N SER A 113 0.11 6.35 -1.39
CA SER A 113 0.72 7.44 -2.16
C SER A 113 -0.21 8.65 -2.32
N PHE A 114 -1.53 8.42 -2.39
CA PHE A 114 -2.52 9.49 -2.42
C PHE A 114 -2.57 10.22 -1.07
N ASP A 115 -2.66 9.49 0.04
CA ASP A 115 -2.70 10.05 1.40
C ASP A 115 -1.42 10.87 1.67
N GLU A 116 -0.25 10.43 1.21
CA GLU A 116 1.01 11.19 1.30
C GLU A 116 0.98 12.49 0.47
N ALA A 117 0.47 12.44 -0.76
CA ALA A 117 0.36 13.62 -1.62
C ALA A 117 -0.61 14.67 -1.02
N VAL A 118 -1.74 14.23 -0.47
CA VAL A 118 -2.73 15.10 0.18
C VAL A 118 -2.19 15.69 1.47
N ALA A 119 -1.45 14.93 2.27
CA ALA A 119 -0.85 15.41 3.52
C ALA A 119 0.23 16.48 3.31
N ALA A 120 0.81 16.56 2.10
CA ALA A 120 1.77 17.59 1.74
C ALA A 120 1.12 18.93 1.32
N LEU A 121 -0.21 18.98 1.19
CA LEU A 121 -0.97 20.18 0.84
C LEU A 121 -1.48 20.90 2.09
N ASP A 122 -1.60 22.22 1.98
CA ASP A 122 -2.31 23.05 2.96
C ASP A 122 -3.78 23.14 2.55
N LEU A 123 -4.58 22.17 3.01
CA LEU A 123 -5.99 22.06 2.62
C LEU A 123 -6.91 22.88 3.53
N ALA A 124 -7.87 23.56 2.91
CA ALA A 124 -8.97 24.19 3.61
C ALA A 124 -10.10 23.17 3.92
N THR A 125 -11.08 23.58 4.72
CA THR A 125 -12.20 22.69 5.08
C THR A 125 -13.06 22.36 3.85
N GLU A 126 -13.10 23.29 2.90
CA GLU A 126 -13.78 23.21 1.61
C GLU A 126 -13.22 22.08 0.73
N ASP A 127 -11.93 21.74 0.89
CA ASP A 127 -11.23 20.76 0.06
C ASP A 127 -11.42 19.31 0.53
N ILE A 128 -11.93 19.11 1.77
CA ILE A 128 -12.07 17.79 2.39
C ILE A 128 -12.90 16.84 1.52
N ALA A 129 -13.96 17.34 0.89
CA ALA A 129 -14.82 16.51 0.04
C ALA A 129 -14.09 16.01 -1.22
N ALA A 130 -13.24 16.85 -1.81
CA ALA A 130 -12.43 16.48 -2.97
C ALA A 130 -11.33 15.48 -2.57
N ALA A 131 -10.66 15.71 -1.45
CA ALA A 131 -9.67 14.78 -0.90
C ALA A 131 -10.28 13.39 -0.61
N GLU A 132 -11.45 13.33 0.03
CA GLU A 132 -12.12 12.07 0.31
C GLU A 132 -12.59 11.36 -0.97
N ALA A 133 -13.08 12.10 -1.97
CA ALA A 133 -13.44 11.52 -3.26
C ALA A 133 -12.24 10.86 -3.97
N GLY A 134 -11.08 11.53 -3.97
CA GLY A 134 -9.83 10.96 -4.49
C GLY A 134 -9.41 9.71 -3.72
N ARG A 135 -9.52 9.74 -2.39
CA ARG A 135 -9.19 8.60 -1.53
C ARG A 135 -10.07 7.39 -1.81
N VAL A 136 -11.37 7.59 -2.02
CA VAL A 136 -12.30 6.52 -2.40
C VAL A 136 -11.90 5.90 -3.75
N LEU A 137 -11.54 6.71 -4.75
CA LEU A 137 -11.07 6.20 -6.04
C LEU A 137 -9.79 5.36 -5.89
N ALA A 138 -8.81 5.84 -5.12
CA ALA A 138 -7.58 5.10 -4.84
C ALA A 138 -7.85 3.75 -4.16
N GLN A 139 -8.77 3.71 -3.18
CA GLN A 139 -9.16 2.46 -2.52
C GLN A 139 -9.84 1.47 -3.48
N ARG A 140 -10.66 1.96 -4.42
CA ARG A 140 -11.31 1.09 -5.42
C ARG A 140 -10.32 0.50 -6.40
N ILE A 141 -9.31 1.28 -6.80
CA ILE A 141 -8.22 0.80 -7.66
C ILE A 141 -7.42 -0.27 -6.92
N ASP A 142 -7.01 -0.02 -5.67
CA ASP A 142 -6.29 -1.00 -4.87
C ASP A 142 -7.10 -2.30 -4.68
N ALA A 143 -8.39 -2.20 -4.39
CA ALA A 143 -9.26 -3.35 -4.20
C ALA A 143 -9.40 -4.19 -5.49
N ALA A 144 -9.43 -3.53 -6.65
CA ALA A 144 -9.47 -4.20 -7.94
C ALA A 144 -8.14 -4.91 -8.23
N CYS A 145 -7.00 -4.26 -8.01
CA CYS A 145 -5.67 -4.87 -8.17
C CYS A 145 -5.47 -6.06 -7.22
N ALA A 146 -6.00 -6.00 -6.00
CA ALA A 146 -5.92 -7.09 -5.03
C ALA A 146 -6.89 -8.26 -5.34
N SER A 147 -7.85 -8.09 -6.26
CA SER A 147 -8.87 -9.10 -6.54
C SER A 147 -8.35 -10.29 -7.37
N GLY A 148 -7.31 -10.08 -8.17
CA GLY A 148 -6.80 -11.06 -9.12
C GLY A 148 -7.77 -11.38 -10.27
N ASP A 149 -8.82 -10.57 -10.46
CA ASP A 149 -9.75 -10.63 -11.60
C ASP A 149 -9.28 -9.66 -12.70
N PRO A 150 -8.79 -10.18 -13.86
CA PRO A 150 -8.28 -9.34 -14.95
C PRO A 150 -9.31 -8.33 -15.50
N MET A 151 -10.60 -8.65 -15.42
CA MET A 151 -11.67 -7.77 -15.87
C MET A 151 -11.88 -6.59 -14.92
N GLN A 152 -11.76 -6.82 -13.60
CA GLN A 152 -11.85 -5.76 -12.60
C GLN A 152 -10.62 -4.86 -12.62
N GLU A 153 -9.43 -5.45 -12.77
CA GLU A 153 -8.17 -4.71 -12.96
C GLU A 153 -8.25 -3.78 -14.17
N THR A 154 -8.70 -4.30 -15.31
CA THR A 154 -8.85 -3.50 -16.54
C THR A 154 -9.85 -2.35 -16.34
N LYS A 155 -10.96 -2.59 -15.62
CA LYS A 155 -11.95 -1.54 -15.30
C LYS A 155 -11.38 -0.48 -14.37
N ALA A 156 -10.54 -0.85 -13.40
CA ALA A 156 -9.93 0.09 -12.47
C ALA A 156 -8.98 1.07 -13.16
N LEU A 157 -8.33 0.68 -14.26
CA LEU A 157 -7.50 1.61 -15.04
C LEU A 157 -8.28 2.82 -15.56
N TYR A 158 -9.59 2.70 -15.78
CA TYR A 158 -10.45 3.82 -16.18
C TYR A 158 -10.73 4.81 -15.04
N LEU A 159 -10.42 4.47 -13.79
CA LEU A 159 -10.54 5.38 -12.66
C LEU A 159 -9.32 6.30 -12.50
N ILE A 160 -8.18 5.93 -13.09
CA ILE A 160 -6.93 6.69 -13.00
C ILE A 160 -7.10 8.13 -13.50
N PRO A 161 -7.73 8.41 -14.65
CA PRO A 161 -7.96 9.78 -15.10
C PRO A 161 -8.79 10.62 -14.12
N HIS A 162 -9.78 10.01 -13.45
CA HIS A 162 -10.61 10.71 -12.47
C HIS A 162 -9.81 11.04 -11.20
N LEU A 163 -8.96 10.12 -10.75
CA LEU A 163 -8.05 10.38 -9.64
C LEU A 163 -7.07 11.52 -9.97
N MET A 164 -6.53 11.53 -11.19
CA MET A 164 -5.64 12.62 -11.64
C MET A 164 -6.35 13.97 -11.72
N ASN A 165 -7.64 14.00 -12.07
CA ASN A 165 -8.42 15.23 -12.05
C ASN A 165 -8.59 15.74 -10.61
N VAL A 166 -8.94 14.88 -9.65
CA VAL A 166 -9.03 15.28 -8.24
C VAL A 166 -7.70 15.85 -7.74
N LEU A 167 -6.57 15.20 -8.05
CA LEU A 167 -5.25 15.70 -7.69
C LEU A 167 -4.94 17.06 -8.34
N ARG A 168 -5.42 17.32 -9.55
CA ARG A 168 -5.26 18.62 -10.22
C ARG A 168 -6.06 19.71 -9.50
N GLU A 169 -7.33 19.44 -9.19
CA GLU A 169 -8.20 20.39 -8.46
C GLU A 169 -7.63 20.73 -7.08
N LEU A 170 -7.01 19.75 -6.39
CA LEU A 170 -6.34 19.96 -5.11
C LEU A 170 -4.96 20.62 -5.21
N GLY A 171 -4.45 20.93 -6.41
CA GLY A 171 -3.11 21.50 -6.57
C GLY A 171 -1.96 20.50 -6.41
N ALA A 172 -2.23 19.19 -6.33
CA ALA A 172 -1.23 18.15 -6.10
C ALA A 172 -0.38 17.79 -7.33
N THR A 173 -0.73 18.26 -8.53
CA THR A 173 0.04 17.96 -9.77
C THR A 173 1.06 19.05 -10.10
N PRO A 174 2.16 18.74 -10.82
CA PRO A 174 3.10 19.77 -11.27
C PRO A 174 2.43 20.90 -12.05
N ALA A 175 1.55 20.55 -13.01
CA ALA A 175 0.82 21.53 -13.82
C ALA A 175 -0.06 22.45 -12.97
N SER A 176 -0.83 21.90 -12.02
CA SER A 176 -1.67 22.72 -11.13
C SER A 176 -0.84 23.63 -10.23
N ARG A 177 0.35 23.19 -9.77
CA ARG A 177 1.26 24.06 -8.99
C ARG A 177 1.81 25.22 -9.82
N ASP A 178 2.20 24.95 -11.07
CA ASP A 178 2.69 25.98 -11.99
C ASP A 178 1.58 27.00 -12.32
N GLU A 179 0.35 26.53 -12.53
CA GLU A 179 -0.84 27.37 -12.74
C GLU A 179 -1.12 28.26 -11.52
N ILE A 180 -1.13 27.69 -10.30
CA ILE A 180 -1.33 28.45 -9.05
C ILE A 180 -0.22 29.50 -8.85
N ALA A 181 1.05 29.12 -9.10
CA ALA A 181 2.20 30.02 -8.98
C ALA A 181 2.15 31.18 -10.01
N SER A 182 1.74 30.89 -11.24
CA SER A 182 1.60 31.90 -12.30
C SER A 182 0.42 32.86 -12.04
N GLY A 183 -0.70 32.35 -11.52
CA GLY A 183 -1.87 33.16 -11.16
C GLY A 183 -1.59 34.09 -9.97
N THR A 184 -0.89 33.61 -8.94
CA THR A 184 -0.46 34.46 -7.81
C THR A 184 0.53 35.55 -8.24
N ALA A 185 1.45 35.24 -9.16
CA ALA A 185 2.36 36.23 -9.73
C ALA A 185 1.64 37.31 -10.56
N ALA A 186 0.59 36.94 -11.31
CA ALA A 186 -0.22 37.89 -12.08
C ALA A 186 -1.03 38.84 -11.19
N VAL A 187 -1.64 38.33 -10.12
CA VAL A 187 -2.39 39.15 -9.16
C VAL A 187 -1.48 40.14 -8.43
N ALA A 188 -0.28 39.72 -8.01
CA ALA A 188 0.70 40.60 -7.38
C ALA A 188 1.19 41.72 -8.33
N GLY A 189 1.33 41.42 -9.62
CA GLY A 189 1.70 42.42 -10.63
C GLY A 189 0.58 43.43 -10.93
N GLN A 190 -0.68 43.04 -10.77
CA GLN A 190 -1.83 43.91 -10.99
C GLN A 190 -2.05 44.89 -9.82
N SER A 191 -1.88 44.42 -8.57
CA SER A 191 -1.94 45.29 -7.39
C SER A 191 -0.84 46.36 -7.36
N ALA A 192 0.33 46.11 -7.96
CA ALA A 192 1.40 47.10 -8.06
C ALA A 192 1.14 48.18 -9.12
N VAL A 193 0.25 47.93 -10.10
CA VAL A 193 -0.12 48.91 -11.14
C VAL A 193 -1.24 49.83 -10.66
N ASP A 194 -2.12 49.34 -9.79
CA ASP A 194 -3.23 50.11 -9.21
C ASP A 194 -2.78 51.08 -8.08
N GLU A 195 -1.59 50.90 -7.48
CA GLU A 195 -1.06 51.80 -6.45
C GLU A 195 -0.49 53.12 -7.01
N ASP A 196 -0.15 53.20 -8.30
CA ASP A 196 0.43 54.39 -8.96
C ASP A 196 -0.62 55.23 -9.72
N SER A 197 -1.89 54.83 -9.73
CA SER A 197 -2.98 55.66 -10.26
C SER A 197 -3.43 56.69 -9.22
N GLU A 198 -3.11 57.97 -9.44
CA GLU A 198 -3.65 59.10 -8.67
C GLU A 198 -5.18 58.99 -8.56
N PRO A 199 -5.78 59.20 -7.37
CA PRO A 199 -7.22 59.08 -7.21
C PRO A 199 -7.92 60.22 -7.97
N ASP A 200 -8.65 59.85 -9.02
CA ASP A 200 -9.48 60.77 -9.79
C ASP A 200 -10.49 61.46 -8.85
N ASP A 201 -10.37 62.79 -8.77
CA ASP A 201 -11.05 63.66 -7.81
C ASP A 201 -12.52 63.91 -8.21
N GLU A 202 -13.30 62.84 -8.41
CA GLU A 202 -14.72 62.90 -8.83
C GLU A 202 -15.62 63.55 -7.76
N LEU A 203 -15.18 63.62 -6.50
CA LEU A 203 -15.93 64.20 -5.39
C LEU A 203 -15.86 65.74 -5.33
N GLU A 204 -14.79 66.36 -5.83
CA GLU A 204 -14.64 67.82 -5.96
C GLU A 204 -15.58 68.37 -7.06
N ALA A 205 -15.70 67.65 -8.18
CA ALA A 205 -16.60 68.01 -9.28
C ALA A 205 -18.07 68.00 -8.84
N PHE A 206 -18.48 67.04 -8.01
CA PHE A 206 -19.84 66.93 -7.50
C PHE A 206 -20.21 68.05 -6.50
N ARG A 207 -19.24 68.51 -5.69
CA ARG A 207 -19.47 69.61 -4.73
C ARG A 207 -19.62 70.97 -5.41
N LYS A 208 -18.98 71.19 -6.56
CA LYS A 208 -19.07 72.45 -7.32
C LYS A 208 -20.42 72.63 -8.03
N GLY A 209 -21.08 71.54 -8.42
CA GLY A 209 -22.38 71.57 -9.12
C GLY A 209 -23.60 71.92 -8.27
N LYS A 210 -23.52 71.81 -6.93
CA LYS A 210 -24.68 71.98 -6.03
C LYS A 210 -24.85 73.38 -5.42
N ARG A 211 -24.00 74.36 -5.75
CA ARG A 211 -24.08 75.74 -5.21
C ARG A 211 -24.59 76.78 -6.20
N SER A 212 -25.07 76.38 -7.38
CA SER A 212 -25.67 77.26 -8.38
C SER A 212 -27.07 76.76 -8.76
N SER A 213 -28.01 76.82 -7.83
CA SER A 213 -29.44 76.93 -8.14
C SER A 213 -30.19 77.57 -7.00
#